data_AF-A0A7S2EEJ7-F1
#
_entry.id   AF-A0A7S2EEJ7-F1
#
_cell.length_a   1.000
_cell.length_b   1.000
_cell.length_c   1.000
_cell.angle_alpha   90.00
_cell.angle_beta   90.00
_cell.angle_gamma   90.00
#
_symmetry.space_group_name_H-M   'P 1'
#
loop_
_entity.id
_entity.type
_entity.pdbx_description
1 polymer ?
#
loop_
_entity_poly.entity_id
_entity_poly.type
_entity_poly.pdbx_seq_one_letter_code
_entity_poly.pdbx_strand_id
1 'polypeptide(L)'
;MHTSSRRRSSRLAGKTVSYREELVSSVSLTNRNQKIRTKREREDSGPETPMDVKVEQANKPHPTKPQSLTSQPTAKSTVVNVSKILERYLGRKMDSSGKAPVVRETVNASQPKNEECPGYFVSFNKYSGVCEWRNEAIFLWVNMGNKDSDVNNEFLEGGRLITWFGGSRMHEQSPVMQRLLNIGKRAARNDLSTNDGIILWCRLFESTKRGFGPYVCMGRVGYHSHFSNTHPLKFIWCLLDYDKLISVHRETCQGKSGTIFEQLSNTKPPISNQLE
;
A
#
# COMPACT_ATOMS: atom_id res chain seq x y z
N MET A 1 -27.29 -7.14 -29.50
CA MET A 1 -27.12 -7.81 -28.18
C MET A 1 -25.73 -8.42 -28.13
N HIS A 2 -24.81 -7.84 -27.35
CA HIS A 2 -23.44 -8.34 -27.19
C HIS A 2 -23.14 -8.52 -25.70
N THR A 3 -22.94 -9.76 -25.29
CA THR A 3 -22.62 -10.14 -23.91
C THR A 3 -21.10 -10.18 -23.75
N SER A 4 -20.55 -9.27 -22.95
CA SER A 4 -19.12 -9.28 -22.61
C SER A 4 -18.86 -10.25 -21.44
N SER A 5 -17.96 -11.19 -21.67
CA SER A 5 -17.54 -12.21 -20.71
C SER A 5 -16.59 -11.60 -19.66
N ARG A 6 -17.06 -11.45 -18.42
CA ARG A 6 -16.23 -11.04 -17.26
C ARG A 6 -15.41 -12.23 -16.75
N ARG A 7 -14.09 -12.21 -16.99
CA ARG A 7 -13.14 -13.08 -16.25
C ARG A 7 -12.98 -12.57 -14.81
N ARG A 8 -13.53 -13.31 -13.85
CA ARG A 8 -13.30 -13.11 -12.40
C ARG A 8 -11.89 -13.60 -12.02
N SER A 9 -11.04 -12.69 -11.57
CA SER A 9 -9.80 -13.01 -10.86
C SER A 9 -10.12 -13.36 -9.41
N SER A 10 -9.95 -14.64 -9.03
CA SER A 10 -10.05 -15.10 -7.65
C SER A 10 -8.68 -14.97 -6.97
N ARG A 11 -8.56 -14.03 -6.03
CA ARG A 11 -7.47 -14.07 -5.04
C ARG A 11 -8.03 -14.05 -3.63
N LEU A 12 -7.51 -15.03 -2.89
CA LEU A 12 -7.85 -15.49 -1.56
C LEU A 12 -7.86 -14.36 -0.53
N ALA A 13 -8.71 -14.53 0.49
CA ALA A 13 -8.80 -13.68 1.66
C ALA A 13 -7.42 -13.46 2.31
N GLY A 14 -7.15 -12.20 2.68
CA GLY A 14 -5.86 -11.77 3.22
C GLY A 14 -5.54 -12.48 4.52
N LYS A 15 -4.51 -13.33 4.50
CA LYS A 15 -3.77 -13.71 5.69
C LYS A 15 -2.68 -12.66 5.93
N THR A 16 -2.68 -12.07 7.12
CA THR A 16 -1.54 -11.29 7.62
C THR A 16 -0.38 -12.25 7.84
N VAL A 17 0.70 -12.09 7.07
CA VAL A 17 1.92 -12.89 7.21
C VAL A 17 2.97 -12.00 7.87
N SER A 18 3.43 -12.38 9.07
CA SER A 18 4.64 -11.83 9.67
C SER A 18 5.83 -12.31 8.85
N TYR A 19 6.71 -11.39 8.43
CA TYR A 19 7.87 -11.72 7.60
C TYR A 19 9.15 -11.33 8.32
N ARG A 20 10.02 -12.32 8.50
CA ARG A 20 11.44 -12.19 8.79
C ARG A 20 12.16 -12.57 7.50
N GLU A 21 12.88 -11.63 6.91
CA GLU A 21 13.67 -11.89 5.70
C GLU A 21 14.99 -12.53 6.13
N GLU A 22 15.15 -13.83 5.90
CA GLU A 22 16.48 -14.43 5.87
C GLU A 22 17.11 -14.13 4.50
N LEU A 23 18.28 -13.48 4.53
CA LEU A 23 19.14 -13.25 3.38
C LEU A 23 19.49 -14.59 2.72
N VAL A 24 18.96 -14.86 1.53
CA VAL A 24 19.45 -15.97 0.69
C VAL A 24 19.76 -15.46 -0.71
N SER A 25 21.04 -15.62 -1.05
CA SER A 25 21.68 -15.33 -2.33
C SER A 25 21.08 -16.16 -3.48
N SER A 26 21.22 -15.62 -4.68
CA SER A 26 20.73 -16.10 -5.97
C SER A 26 21.09 -17.56 -6.31
N VAL A 27 20.09 -18.39 -6.66
CA VAL A 27 20.23 -19.47 -7.67
C VAL A 27 18.91 -19.63 -8.46
N SER A 28 19.09 -19.96 -9.74
CA SER A 28 18.22 -20.00 -10.92
C SER A 28 16.87 -20.75 -10.87
N LEU A 29 15.97 -20.26 -11.74
CA LEU A 29 14.75 -20.89 -12.25
C LEU A 29 14.99 -22.28 -12.85
N THR A 30 14.09 -23.22 -12.58
CA THR A 30 13.36 -24.00 -13.60
C THR A 30 12.27 -24.90 -12.99
N ASN A 31 11.14 -25.00 -13.71
CA ASN A 31 10.20 -26.12 -13.77
C ASN A 31 9.42 -26.55 -12.51
N ARG A 32 8.10 -26.34 -12.51
CA ARG A 32 7.15 -27.41 -12.91
C ARG A 32 5.70 -26.96 -12.89
N ASN A 33 5.05 -27.29 -13.99
CA ASN A 33 3.63 -27.24 -14.27
C ASN A 33 2.85 -28.37 -13.58
N GLN A 34 1.53 -28.17 -13.50
CA GLN A 34 0.45 -29.16 -13.36
C GLN A 34 0.25 -29.86 -12.00
N LYS A 35 -0.89 -29.57 -11.36
CA LYS A 35 -1.66 -30.65 -10.72
C LYS A 35 -3.16 -30.44 -10.88
N ILE A 36 -3.75 -31.55 -11.29
CA ILE A 36 -5.06 -31.77 -11.88
C ILE A 36 -6.15 -31.76 -10.79
N ARG A 37 -7.32 -31.25 -11.20
CA ARG A 37 -8.59 -31.18 -10.48
C ARG A 37 -9.36 -32.48 -10.73
N THR A 38 -9.63 -33.26 -9.69
CA THR A 38 -10.58 -34.39 -9.77
C THR A 38 -11.78 -34.13 -8.87
N LYS A 39 -12.92 -33.90 -9.53
CA LYS A 39 -14.29 -33.81 -9.01
C LYS A 39 -14.78 -35.26 -8.84
N ARG A 40 -15.30 -35.64 -7.67
CA ARG A 40 -16.04 -36.90 -7.47
C ARG A 40 -17.49 -36.55 -7.20
N GLU A 41 -18.34 -36.93 -8.13
CA GLU A 41 -19.79 -37.11 -7.96
C GLU A 41 -20.01 -38.45 -7.23
N ARG A 42 -20.98 -38.49 -6.31
CA ARG A 42 -21.66 -39.72 -5.92
C ARG A 42 -23.13 -39.42 -5.71
N GLU A 43 -23.91 -40.25 -6.37
CA GLU A 43 -25.37 -40.29 -6.40
C GLU A 43 -25.95 -41.01 -5.17
N ASP A 44 -27.24 -40.78 -5.10
CA ASP A 44 -28.36 -41.18 -4.26
C ASP A 44 -28.54 -42.70 -4.01
N SER A 45 -28.95 -43.05 -2.77
CA SER A 45 -29.86 -44.16 -2.45
C SER A 45 -30.10 -44.26 -0.92
N GLY A 46 -31.32 -43.99 -0.44
CA GLY A 46 -31.83 -44.41 0.89
C GLY A 46 -32.40 -45.85 0.86
N PRO A 47 -33.22 -46.32 1.85
CA PRO A 47 -33.69 -45.66 3.08
C PRO A 47 -33.71 -46.56 4.38
N GLU A 48 -34.23 -45.97 5.48
CA GLU A 48 -34.88 -46.55 6.69
C GLU A 48 -34.10 -46.90 8.00
N THR A 49 -34.15 -45.94 8.97
CA THR A 49 -34.62 -45.98 10.40
C THR A 49 -34.08 -47.04 11.43
N PRO A 50 -34.45 -46.96 12.75
CA PRO A 50 -33.86 -46.09 13.76
C PRO A 50 -33.43 -46.84 15.05
N MET A 51 -32.34 -46.45 15.75
CA MET A 51 -32.15 -46.85 17.15
C MET A 51 -31.45 -45.78 18.01
N ASP A 52 -32.14 -45.45 19.09
CA ASP A 52 -31.69 -44.65 20.23
C ASP A 52 -30.50 -45.30 20.94
N VAL A 53 -29.41 -44.54 21.13
CA VAL A 53 -28.50 -44.74 22.27
C VAL A 53 -28.02 -43.37 22.76
N LYS A 54 -28.54 -42.96 23.93
CA LYS A 54 -27.95 -41.89 24.74
C LYS A 54 -26.58 -42.35 25.24
N VAL A 55 -25.51 -41.71 24.74
CA VAL A 55 -24.18 -41.80 25.34
C VAL A 55 -23.91 -40.49 26.06
N GLU A 56 -23.94 -40.58 27.39
CA GLU A 56 -23.50 -39.56 28.32
C GLU A 56 -21.97 -39.42 28.23
N GLN A 57 -21.49 -38.41 27.49
CA GLN A 57 -20.07 -38.10 27.43
C GLN A 57 -19.68 -37.17 28.59
N ALA A 58 -18.94 -37.73 29.52
CA ALA A 58 -18.26 -37.01 30.59
C ALA A 58 -17.35 -35.90 30.03
N ASN A 59 -17.59 -34.67 30.50
CA ASN A 59 -16.76 -33.49 30.23
C ASN A 59 -15.31 -33.72 30.69
N LYS A 60 -14.39 -33.94 29.75
CA LYS A 60 -12.96 -33.81 30.00
C LYS A 60 -12.57 -32.32 29.94
N PRO A 61 -11.87 -31.77 30.94
CA PRO A 61 -11.39 -30.40 30.90
C PRO A 61 -10.44 -30.23 29.71
N HIS A 62 -10.77 -29.29 28.83
CA HIS A 62 -9.95 -28.93 27.69
C HIS A 62 -8.65 -28.28 28.19
N PRO A 63 -7.46 -28.74 27.77
CA PRO A 63 -6.22 -28.08 28.14
C PRO A 63 -6.24 -26.67 27.55
N THR A 64 -6.24 -25.67 28.44
CA THR A 64 -6.10 -24.27 28.10
C THR A 64 -4.86 -24.09 27.26
N LYS A 65 -5.03 -23.73 25.98
CA LYS A 65 -3.89 -23.42 25.10
C LYS A 65 -3.04 -22.36 25.79
N PRO A 66 -1.71 -22.53 25.87
CA PRO A 66 -0.82 -21.51 26.40
C PRO A 66 -1.04 -20.22 25.60
N GLN A 67 -1.38 -19.14 26.30
CA GLN A 67 -1.48 -17.81 25.73
C GLN A 67 -0.12 -17.46 25.13
N SER A 68 -0.02 -17.42 23.80
CA SER A 68 1.23 -17.08 23.14
C SER A 68 1.59 -15.63 23.43
N LEU A 69 2.74 -15.45 24.06
CA LEU A 69 3.40 -14.19 24.37
C LEU A 69 3.50 -13.27 23.15
N THR A 70 3.08 -12.01 23.37
CA THR A 70 3.32 -10.80 22.58
C THR A 70 2.98 -10.86 21.08
N SER A 71 1.74 -10.49 20.72
CA SER A 71 1.41 -10.18 19.32
C SER A 71 2.25 -9.00 18.85
N GLN A 72 2.97 -9.17 17.74
CA GLN A 72 3.70 -8.06 17.12
C GLN A 72 2.77 -6.86 16.90
N PRO A 73 3.24 -5.64 17.14
CA PRO A 73 2.50 -4.41 16.87
C PRO A 73 2.05 -4.37 15.40
N THR A 74 0.88 -3.81 15.16
CA THR A 74 0.36 -3.52 13.82
C THR A 74 0.51 -2.03 13.53
N ALA A 75 0.57 -1.64 12.24
CA ALA A 75 0.62 -0.23 11.88
C ALA A 75 -0.54 0.56 12.50
N LYS A 76 -1.74 -0.04 12.54
CA LYS A 76 -2.95 0.56 13.14
C LYS A 76 -2.86 0.76 14.67
N SER A 77 -1.95 0.07 15.35
CA SER A 77 -1.70 0.23 16.79
C SER A 77 -0.47 1.10 17.10
N THR A 78 0.31 1.47 16.08
CA THR A 78 1.55 2.24 16.23
C THR A 78 1.34 3.70 15.84
N VAL A 79 1.90 4.62 16.62
CA VAL A 79 1.93 6.05 16.32
C VAL A 79 3.19 6.36 15.53
N VAL A 80 3.09 7.24 14.54
CA VAL A 80 4.24 7.79 13.81
C VAL A 80 4.24 9.31 13.86
N ASN A 81 5.42 9.90 13.79
CA ASN A 81 5.63 11.34 13.76
C ASN A 81 5.89 11.80 12.32
N VAL A 82 4.85 12.34 11.67
CA VAL A 82 4.95 12.80 10.27
C VAL A 82 6.05 13.84 10.09
N SER A 83 6.17 14.81 11.00
CA SER A 83 7.20 15.86 10.93
C SER A 83 8.63 15.28 10.87
N LYS A 84 8.95 14.32 11.75
CA LYS A 84 10.26 13.64 11.78
C LYS A 84 10.52 12.80 10.54
N ILE A 85 9.49 12.16 10.00
CA ILE A 85 9.59 11.41 8.74
C ILE A 85 9.95 12.35 7.60
N LEU A 86 9.27 13.50 7.49
CA LEU A 86 9.53 14.48 6.42
C LEU A 86 10.91 15.10 6.55
N GLU A 87 11.34 15.46 7.76
CA GLU A 87 12.68 15.97 8.05
C GLU A 87 13.78 15.04 7.52
N ARG A 88 13.57 13.72 7.65
CA ARG A 88 14.56 12.72 7.28
C ARG A 88 14.48 12.26 5.83
N TYR A 89 13.28 12.17 5.26
CA TYR A 89 13.04 11.44 4.01
C TYR A 89 12.46 12.26 2.86
N LEU A 90 11.98 13.49 3.07
CA LEU A 90 11.39 14.30 2.00
C LEU A 90 12.35 14.43 0.81
N GLY A 91 11.87 14.08 -0.39
CA GLY A 91 12.64 14.09 -1.64
C GLY A 91 13.72 13.02 -1.76
N ARG A 92 13.89 12.15 -0.75
CA ARG A 92 14.95 11.14 -0.71
C ARG A 92 14.44 9.78 -1.11
N LYS A 93 15.27 9.07 -1.87
CA LYS A 93 15.04 7.67 -2.24
C LYS A 93 15.43 6.76 -1.09
N MET A 94 14.61 5.75 -0.83
CA MET A 94 14.93 4.69 0.12
C MET A 94 16.08 3.83 -0.42
N ASP A 95 16.91 3.30 0.48
CA ASP A 95 18.05 2.44 0.10
C ASP A 95 17.61 1.08 -0.46
N SER A 96 16.42 0.62 -0.07
CA SER A 96 15.86 -0.67 -0.49
C SER A 96 14.44 -0.53 -1.03
N SER A 97 14.07 -1.44 -1.93
CA SER A 97 12.76 -1.43 -2.58
C SER A 97 11.67 -2.08 -1.73
N GLY A 98 10.42 -1.67 -1.97
CA GLY A 98 9.25 -2.19 -1.29
C GLY A 98 8.81 -1.35 -0.09
N LYS A 99 7.67 -1.76 0.50
CA LYS A 99 7.02 -1.00 1.58
C LYS A 99 7.60 -1.29 2.97
N ALA A 100 8.16 -2.49 3.17
CA ALA A 100 8.66 -2.89 4.48
C ALA A 100 9.85 -2.04 4.96
N PRO A 101 10.83 -1.68 4.11
CA PRO A 101 11.85 -0.72 4.49
C PRO A 101 11.27 0.64 4.88
N VAL A 102 10.31 1.16 4.11
CA VAL A 102 9.66 2.44 4.43
C VAL A 102 9.00 2.37 5.81
N VAL A 103 8.18 1.35 6.06
CA VAL A 103 7.48 1.19 7.35
C VAL A 103 8.47 1.11 8.51
N ARG A 104 9.53 0.28 8.38
CA ARG A 104 10.58 0.14 9.40
C ARG A 104 11.26 1.48 9.70
N GLU A 105 11.74 2.14 8.66
CA GLU A 105 12.47 3.40 8.79
C GLU A 105 11.61 4.54 9.35
N THR A 106 10.30 4.55 9.04
CA THR A 106 9.38 5.55 9.59
C THR A 106 9.09 5.35 11.07
N VAL A 107 9.03 4.09 11.53
CA VAL A 107 8.93 3.78 12.96
C VAL A 107 10.19 4.24 13.68
N ASN A 108 11.37 3.87 13.15
CA ASN A 108 12.65 4.28 13.71
C ASN A 108 12.79 5.82 13.77
N ALA A 109 12.38 6.53 12.72
CA ALA A 109 12.41 7.99 12.70
C ALA A 109 11.43 8.64 13.68
N SER A 110 10.38 7.92 14.08
CA SER A 110 9.35 8.41 15.01
C SER A 110 9.71 8.15 16.49
N GLN A 111 10.71 7.32 16.76
CA GLN A 111 11.15 7.02 18.12
C GLN A 111 12.04 8.15 18.67
N PRO A 112 11.97 8.42 20.00
CA PRO A 112 12.90 9.33 20.65
C PRO A 112 14.33 8.77 20.58
N LYS A 113 15.32 9.66 20.37
CA LYS A 113 16.74 9.31 20.13
C LYS A 113 17.40 8.48 21.24
N ASN A 114 16.81 8.39 22.42
CA ASN A 114 17.40 7.73 23.59
C ASN A 114 16.88 6.31 23.83
N GLU A 115 15.98 5.81 22.98
CA GLU A 115 15.47 4.44 23.04
C GLU A 115 15.96 3.70 21.81
N GLU A 116 17.15 3.10 21.90
CA GLU A 116 17.54 2.04 20.96
C GLU A 116 16.63 0.84 21.20
N CYS A 117 15.49 0.81 20.51
CA CYS A 117 14.64 -0.38 20.46
C CYS A 117 15.12 -1.26 19.30
N PRO A 118 15.84 -2.37 19.55
CA PRO A 118 16.29 -3.24 18.48
C PRO A 118 15.08 -3.86 17.76
N GLY A 119 14.94 -3.55 16.48
CA GLY A 119 14.17 -4.37 15.54
C GLY A 119 12.66 -4.37 15.75
N TYR A 120 12.03 -3.22 16.04
CA TYR A 120 10.58 -3.14 16.14
C TYR A 120 9.92 -3.36 14.76
N PHE A 121 9.54 -4.61 14.48
CA PHE A 121 8.82 -4.95 13.26
C PHE A 121 7.33 -4.72 13.45
N VAL A 122 6.81 -3.73 12.73
CA VAL A 122 5.38 -3.45 12.65
C VAL A 122 4.77 -4.25 11.50
N SER A 123 3.72 -5.00 11.79
CA SER A 123 2.95 -5.72 10.78
C SER A 123 2.00 -4.78 10.02
N PHE A 124 1.89 -4.96 8.70
CA PHE A 124 1.03 -4.16 7.84
C PHE A 124 0.58 -4.96 6.61
N ASN A 125 -0.47 -4.49 5.92
CA ASN A 125 -0.94 -5.12 4.69
C ASN A 125 -0.12 -4.66 3.47
N LYS A 126 0.83 -5.49 3.02
CA LYS A 126 1.68 -5.17 1.85
C LYS A 126 0.92 -4.99 0.53
N TYR A 127 -0.27 -5.59 0.42
CA TYR A 127 -1.11 -5.52 -0.80
C TYR A 127 -1.99 -4.27 -0.83
N SER A 128 -2.11 -3.54 0.27
CA SER A 128 -2.92 -2.31 0.33
C SER A 128 -2.18 -1.13 -0.29
N GLY A 129 -2.87 -0.32 -1.08
CA GLY A 129 -2.39 1.00 -1.55
C GLY A 129 -2.33 2.05 -0.43
N VAL A 130 -2.89 1.73 0.74
CA VAL A 130 -2.97 2.60 1.92
C VAL A 130 -2.40 1.87 3.14
N CYS A 131 -1.59 2.54 3.96
CA CYS A 131 -1.21 2.07 5.29
C CYS A 131 -1.72 3.06 6.35
N GLU A 132 -2.65 2.62 7.20
CA GLU A 132 -3.22 3.42 8.27
C GLU A 132 -2.42 3.24 9.57
N TRP A 133 -2.08 4.34 10.22
CA TRP A 133 -1.44 4.37 11.52
C TRP A 133 -2.45 4.67 12.63
N ARG A 134 -2.03 4.53 13.90
CA ARG A 134 -2.90 4.78 15.07
C ARG A 134 -3.35 6.24 15.16
N ASN A 135 -2.43 7.19 14.95
CA ASN A 135 -2.74 8.62 14.89
C ASN A 135 -3.36 9.01 13.53
N GLU A 136 -3.54 10.30 13.26
CA GLU A 136 -4.11 10.78 12.01
C GLU A 136 -3.09 10.76 10.85
N ALA A 137 -2.25 9.73 10.81
CA ALA A 137 -1.26 9.47 9.77
C ALA A 137 -1.71 8.35 8.83
N ILE A 138 -1.56 8.58 7.53
CA ILE A 138 -1.81 7.59 6.48
C ILE A 138 -0.65 7.63 5.48
N PHE A 139 -0.17 6.48 5.03
CA PHE A 139 0.73 6.41 3.87
C PHE A 139 -0.05 6.01 2.62
N LEU A 140 0.13 6.79 1.55
CA LEU A 140 -0.34 6.49 0.20
C LEU A 140 0.82 5.95 -0.63
N TRP A 141 0.66 4.74 -1.15
CA TRP A 141 1.65 4.07 -1.99
C TRP A 141 1.30 4.24 -3.47
N VAL A 142 2.17 4.87 -4.24
CA VAL A 142 1.93 5.15 -5.66
C VAL A 142 3.01 4.51 -6.52
N ASN A 143 2.55 3.78 -7.53
CA ASN A 143 3.38 3.20 -8.57
C ASN A 143 3.24 4.07 -9.82
N MET A 144 4.35 4.48 -10.40
CA MET A 144 4.41 5.42 -11.53
C MET A 144 5.11 4.80 -12.73
N GLY A 145 4.71 5.17 -13.95
CA GLY A 145 5.47 4.89 -15.17
C GLY A 145 5.38 3.47 -15.74
N ASN A 146 4.49 2.62 -15.21
CA ASN A 146 4.24 1.31 -15.83
C ASN A 146 3.23 1.46 -16.98
N LYS A 147 3.72 1.35 -18.22
CA LYS A 147 2.90 1.50 -19.44
C LYS A 147 1.86 0.39 -19.63
N ASP A 148 2.09 -0.78 -19.03
CA ASP A 148 1.20 -1.95 -19.13
C ASP A 148 0.11 -1.96 -18.04
N SER A 149 -0.01 -0.89 -17.26
CA SER A 149 -1.00 -0.77 -16.19
C SER A 149 -2.32 -0.22 -16.73
N ASP A 150 -3.44 -0.87 -16.41
CA ASP A 150 -4.80 -0.36 -16.69
C ASP A 150 -5.09 1.00 -16.04
N VAL A 151 -4.24 1.37 -15.07
CA VAL A 151 -4.37 2.56 -14.25
C VAL A 151 -3.06 3.30 -14.24
N ASN A 152 -3.07 4.56 -14.67
CA ASN A 152 -1.88 5.40 -14.74
C ASN A 152 -1.95 6.53 -13.70
N ASN A 153 -1.07 6.47 -12.70
CA ASN A 153 -0.88 7.59 -11.78
C ASN A 153 0.07 8.60 -12.44
N GLU A 154 -0.28 9.88 -12.35
CA GLU A 154 0.42 10.96 -13.04
C GLU A 154 0.46 12.22 -12.18
N PHE A 155 1.54 12.98 -12.32
CA PHE A 155 1.64 14.32 -11.77
C PHE A 155 0.97 15.31 -12.73
N LEU A 156 0.24 16.26 -12.18
CA LEU A 156 -0.44 17.33 -12.91
C LEU A 156 0.05 18.69 -12.42
N GLU A 157 -0.26 19.75 -13.17
CA GLU A 157 0.00 21.15 -12.77
C GLU A 157 1.46 21.39 -12.33
N GLY A 158 2.41 20.98 -13.17
CA GLY A 158 3.84 21.13 -12.89
C GLY A 158 4.32 20.28 -11.71
N GLY A 159 3.58 19.25 -11.32
CA GLY A 159 3.92 18.38 -10.19
C GLY A 159 3.23 18.74 -8.89
N ARG A 160 2.39 19.79 -8.85
CA ARG A 160 1.68 20.21 -7.63
C ARG A 160 0.54 19.26 -7.26
N LEU A 161 -0.05 18.60 -8.24
CA LEU A 161 -1.11 17.61 -8.02
C LEU A 161 -0.65 16.22 -8.46
N ILE A 162 -1.24 15.18 -7.88
CA ILE A 162 -1.03 13.80 -8.31
C ILE A 162 -2.36 13.05 -8.37
N THR A 163 -2.52 12.22 -9.40
CA THR A 163 -3.62 11.26 -9.45
C THR A 163 -3.28 10.02 -8.63
N TRP A 164 -4.28 9.49 -7.92
CA TRP A 164 -4.16 8.22 -7.22
C TRP A 164 -5.44 7.41 -7.38
N PHE A 165 -5.29 6.11 -7.61
CA PHE A 165 -6.43 5.23 -7.76
C PHE A 165 -6.54 4.25 -6.59
N GLY A 166 -7.75 4.15 -6.08
CA GLY A 166 -8.12 3.25 -5.00
C GLY A 166 -7.93 1.78 -5.34
N GLY A 167 -7.79 0.95 -4.31
CA GLY A 167 -7.83 -0.49 -4.48
C GLY A 167 -9.20 -0.97 -4.97
N SER A 168 -9.26 -2.14 -5.61
CA SER A 168 -10.50 -2.73 -6.16
C SER A 168 -11.61 -3.00 -5.14
N ARG A 169 -11.32 -2.99 -3.84
CA ARG A 169 -12.31 -3.13 -2.77
C ARG A 169 -12.71 -1.79 -2.15
N MET A 170 -12.09 -0.70 -2.57
CA MET A 170 -12.36 0.62 -2.06
C MET A 170 -13.54 1.23 -2.80
N HIS A 171 -14.53 1.65 -2.03
CA HIS A 171 -15.72 2.35 -2.49
C HIS A 171 -16.01 3.51 -1.53
N GLU A 172 -16.94 4.39 -1.89
CA GLU A 172 -17.22 5.63 -1.15
C GLU A 172 -17.54 5.38 0.32
N GLN A 173 -18.32 4.34 0.62
CA GLN A 173 -18.69 4.00 1.99
C GLN A 173 -17.65 3.17 2.76
N SER A 174 -16.48 2.87 2.16
CA SER A 174 -15.47 2.09 2.86
C SER A 174 -14.81 2.91 3.98
N PRO A 175 -14.51 2.32 5.16
CA PRO A 175 -13.93 3.07 6.28
C PRO A 175 -12.61 3.78 5.92
N VAL A 176 -11.76 3.12 5.12
CA VAL A 176 -10.50 3.71 4.63
C VAL A 176 -10.74 4.95 3.77
N MET A 177 -11.82 4.94 2.98
CA MET A 177 -12.19 6.07 2.13
C MET A 177 -12.68 7.26 2.96
N GLN A 178 -13.56 7.01 3.93
CA GLN A 178 -14.02 8.06 4.84
C GLN A 178 -12.86 8.67 5.64
N ARG A 179 -11.91 7.83 6.09
CA ARG A 179 -10.70 8.31 6.78
C ARG A 179 -9.80 9.16 5.87
N LEU A 180 -9.57 8.73 4.63
CA LEU A 180 -8.80 9.49 3.62
C LEU A 180 -9.44 10.85 3.34
N LEU A 181 -10.76 10.90 3.15
CA LEU A 181 -11.48 12.15 2.92
C LEU A 181 -11.39 13.08 4.12
N ASN A 182 -11.62 12.57 5.33
CA ASN A 182 -11.59 13.38 6.54
C ASN A 182 -10.21 14.02 6.76
N ILE A 183 -9.16 13.19 6.80
CA ILE A 183 -7.78 13.66 7.03
C ILE A 183 -7.35 14.55 5.85
N GLY A 184 -7.64 14.15 4.61
CA GLY A 184 -7.26 14.91 3.43
C GLY A 184 -7.89 16.30 3.36
N LYS A 185 -9.20 16.42 3.68
CA LYS A 185 -9.90 17.72 3.71
C LYS A 185 -9.39 18.61 4.84
N ARG A 186 -9.12 18.05 6.02
CA ARG A 186 -8.53 18.80 7.14
C ARG A 186 -7.10 19.26 6.82
N ALA A 187 -6.29 18.41 6.21
CA ALA A 187 -4.96 18.76 5.73
C ALA A 187 -4.99 19.93 4.74
N ALA A 188 -5.92 19.92 3.78
CA ALA A 188 -6.10 21.00 2.80
C ALA A 188 -6.49 22.35 3.44
N ARG A 189 -7.11 22.32 4.63
CA ARG A 189 -7.48 23.52 5.41
C ARG A 189 -6.45 23.88 6.48
N ASN A 190 -5.31 23.20 6.53
CA ASN A 190 -4.30 23.34 7.60
C ASN A 190 -4.84 23.07 9.02
N ASP A 191 -5.81 22.16 9.14
CA ASP A 191 -6.50 21.77 10.38
C ASP A 191 -5.98 20.42 10.94
N LEU A 192 -4.70 20.16 10.75
CA LEU A 192 -4.00 18.99 11.30
C LEU A 192 -2.73 19.42 12.01
N SER A 193 -2.34 18.66 13.03
CA SER A 193 -1.04 18.82 13.64
C SER A 193 0.08 18.52 12.63
N THR A 194 1.26 19.08 12.86
CA THR A 194 2.44 18.78 12.02
C THR A 194 2.89 17.31 12.13
N ASN A 195 2.42 16.59 13.14
CA ASN A 195 2.71 15.17 13.35
C ASN A 195 1.71 14.24 12.66
N ASP A 196 0.67 14.80 12.03
CA ASP A 196 -0.39 14.08 11.35
C ASP A 196 -0.44 14.41 9.84
N GLY A 197 -1.23 13.64 9.10
CA GLY A 197 -1.48 13.86 7.68
C GLY A 197 -1.26 12.63 6.80
N ILE A 198 -1.46 12.81 5.50
CA ILE A 198 -1.31 11.75 4.51
C ILE A 198 0.06 11.93 3.82
N ILE A 199 0.98 10.98 3.99
CA ILE A 199 2.29 11.00 3.34
C ILE A 199 2.23 10.23 2.02
N LEU A 200 2.68 10.87 0.96
CA LEU A 200 2.78 10.28 -0.37
C LEU A 200 4.15 9.63 -0.59
N TRP A 201 4.14 8.34 -0.93
CA TRP A 201 5.32 7.57 -1.30
C TRP A 201 5.19 7.08 -2.74
N CYS A 202 6.06 7.57 -3.62
CA CYS A 202 6.06 7.23 -5.04
C CYS A 202 7.24 6.32 -5.39
N ARG A 203 7.06 5.43 -6.36
CA ARG A 203 8.19 4.70 -6.98
C ARG A 203 7.98 4.57 -8.48
N LEU A 204 9.09 4.60 -9.21
CA LEU A 204 9.12 4.52 -10.66
C LEU A 204 9.29 3.07 -11.13
N PHE A 205 8.58 2.73 -12.20
CA PHE A 205 8.85 1.52 -12.97
C PHE A 205 10.16 1.69 -13.75
N GLU A 206 11.09 0.77 -13.55
CA GLU A 206 12.38 0.69 -14.23
C GLU A 206 12.26 -0.39 -15.33
N SER A 207 12.08 0.03 -16.58
CA SER A 207 11.86 -0.89 -17.72
C SER A 207 13.01 -1.88 -17.93
N THR A 208 14.24 -1.44 -17.67
CA THR A 208 15.46 -2.27 -17.78
C THR A 208 15.46 -3.44 -16.80
N LYS A 209 14.91 -3.24 -15.60
CA LYS A 209 14.81 -4.28 -14.56
C LYS A 209 13.44 -4.97 -14.52
N ARG A 210 12.51 -4.54 -15.38
CA ARG A 210 11.10 -4.98 -15.40
C ARG A 210 10.46 -4.97 -14.01
N GLY A 211 10.73 -3.93 -13.23
CA GLY A 211 10.34 -3.86 -11.83
C GLY A 211 10.28 -2.44 -11.31
N PHE A 212 9.77 -2.25 -10.11
CA PHE A 212 9.73 -0.94 -9.48
C PHE A 212 10.97 -0.70 -8.63
N GLY A 213 11.55 0.49 -8.79
CA GLY A 213 12.61 0.97 -7.92
C GLY A 213 12.15 1.24 -6.48
N PRO A 214 13.09 1.66 -5.61
CA PRO A 214 12.76 2.13 -4.27
C PRO A 214 11.80 3.33 -4.24
N TYR A 215 11.08 3.45 -3.13
CA TYR A 215 10.16 4.56 -2.88
C TYR A 215 10.91 5.87 -2.60
N VAL A 216 10.25 6.99 -2.92
CA VAL A 216 10.66 8.36 -2.59
C VAL A 216 9.54 9.01 -1.81
N CYS A 217 9.88 9.72 -0.72
CA CYS A 217 8.89 10.49 0.05
C CYS A 217 8.62 11.81 -0.67
N MET A 218 7.39 12.02 -1.12
CA MET A 218 6.99 13.22 -1.85
C MET A 218 6.40 14.30 -0.93
N GLY A 219 6.25 14.00 0.36
CA GLY A 219 5.66 14.91 1.33
C GLY A 219 4.20 14.63 1.64
N ARG A 220 3.55 15.59 2.31
CA ARG A 220 2.13 15.49 2.67
C ARG A 220 1.24 15.85 1.49
N VAL A 221 0.07 15.23 1.47
CA VAL A 221 -1.01 15.57 0.54
C VAL A 221 -2.28 16.03 1.23
N GLY A 222 -2.94 17.00 0.60
CA GLY A 222 -4.28 17.47 0.92
C GLY A 222 -5.28 17.04 -0.14
N TYR A 223 -6.53 16.83 0.27
CA TYR A 223 -7.61 16.49 -0.65
C TYR A 223 -7.86 17.63 -1.63
N HIS A 224 -7.88 17.33 -2.93
CA HIS A 224 -8.31 18.26 -3.97
C HIS A 224 -9.68 17.86 -4.51
N SER A 225 -9.79 16.69 -5.13
CA SER A 225 -11.05 16.17 -5.68
C SER A 225 -11.01 14.64 -5.82
N HIS A 226 -12.17 14.02 -6.08
CA HIS A 226 -12.26 12.63 -6.50
C HIS A 226 -13.46 12.41 -7.42
N PHE A 227 -13.43 11.33 -8.18
CA PHE A 227 -14.49 10.95 -9.11
C PHE A 227 -15.37 9.90 -8.45
N SER A 228 -16.42 10.35 -7.76
CA SER A 228 -17.51 9.49 -7.31
C SER A 228 -18.12 8.80 -8.53
N ASN A 229 -18.47 7.52 -8.43
CA ASN A 229 -18.93 6.66 -9.55
C ASN A 229 -17.87 6.07 -10.51
N THR A 230 -16.57 6.21 -10.23
CA THR A 230 -15.53 5.46 -10.98
C THR A 230 -15.07 4.21 -10.22
N HIS A 231 -14.72 3.15 -10.95
CA HIS A 231 -14.09 1.98 -10.35
C HIS A 231 -12.88 1.51 -11.18
N PRO A 232 -11.65 1.56 -10.62
CA PRO A 232 -11.30 2.04 -9.28
C PRO A 232 -11.59 3.54 -9.07
N LEU A 233 -11.84 3.95 -7.83
CA LEU A 233 -12.04 5.37 -7.47
C LEU A 233 -10.78 6.16 -7.80
N LYS A 234 -10.91 7.24 -8.57
CA LYS A 234 -9.82 8.17 -8.88
C LYS A 234 -9.83 9.37 -7.92
N PHE A 235 -8.68 9.69 -7.35
CA PHE A 235 -8.41 10.87 -6.53
C PHE A 235 -7.45 11.80 -7.23
N ILE A 236 -7.59 13.08 -6.93
CA ILE A 236 -6.57 14.09 -7.15
C ILE A 236 -6.17 14.62 -5.78
N TRP A 237 -4.87 14.60 -5.52
CA TRP A 237 -4.25 15.04 -4.27
C TRP A 237 -3.33 16.22 -4.55
N CYS A 238 -3.36 17.24 -3.69
CA CYS A 238 -2.45 18.39 -3.75
C CYS A 238 -1.23 18.14 -2.84
N LEU A 239 -0.01 18.34 -3.37
CA LEU A 239 1.23 18.27 -2.60
C LEU A 239 1.38 19.52 -1.72
N LEU A 240 1.21 19.35 -0.41
CA LEU A 240 1.30 20.44 0.56
C LEU A 240 2.74 20.87 0.84
N ASP A 241 3.69 19.95 0.70
CA ASP A 241 5.12 20.22 0.90
C ASP A 241 5.87 20.46 -0.41
N TYR A 242 5.16 20.83 -1.49
CA TYR A 242 5.73 20.99 -2.84
C TYR A 242 6.94 21.93 -2.85
N ASP A 243 6.83 23.14 -2.27
CA ASP A 243 7.92 24.11 -2.36
C ASP A 243 9.18 23.62 -1.61
N LYS A 244 9.00 22.95 -0.47
CA LYS A 244 10.10 22.30 0.26
C LYS A 244 10.72 21.16 -0.54
N LEU A 245 9.90 20.35 -1.20
CA LEU A 245 10.34 19.26 -2.06
C LEU A 245 11.20 19.79 -3.22
N ILE A 246 10.77 20.88 -3.86
CA ILE A 246 11.54 21.54 -4.93
C ILE A 246 12.86 22.10 -4.41
N SER A 247 12.88 22.71 -3.22
CA SER A 247 14.13 23.20 -2.61
C SER A 247 15.13 22.08 -2.33
N VAL A 248 14.70 21.00 -1.68
CA VAL A 248 15.54 19.80 -1.43
C VAL A 248 16.07 19.23 -2.74
N HIS A 249 15.21 19.18 -3.76
CA HIS A 249 15.59 18.71 -5.08
C HIS A 249 16.65 19.61 -5.72
N ARG A 250 16.52 20.94 -5.66
CA ARG A 250 17.54 21.87 -6.19
C ARG A 250 18.89 21.73 -5.47
N GLU A 251 18.87 21.58 -4.15
CA GLU A 251 20.09 21.41 -3.33
C GLU A 251 20.82 20.10 -3.67
N THR A 252 20.09 19.01 -3.81
CA THR A 252 20.67 17.69 -4.13
C THR A 252 21.18 17.58 -5.56
N CYS A 253 20.76 18.48 -6.46
CA CYS A 253 20.98 18.37 -7.89
C CYS A 253 21.88 19.46 -8.47
N GLN A 254 22.52 20.29 -7.63
CA GLN A 254 23.61 21.16 -8.06
C GLN A 254 24.72 20.30 -8.70
N GLY A 255 24.69 20.20 -10.04
CA GLY A 255 25.68 19.50 -10.87
C GLY A 255 25.22 18.21 -11.58
N LYS A 256 23.98 17.71 -11.44
CA LYS A 256 23.53 16.47 -12.12
C LYS A 256 22.12 16.62 -12.71
N SER A 257 22.01 16.55 -14.04
CA SER A 257 20.74 16.55 -14.78
C SER A 257 20.07 15.16 -14.75
N GLY A 258 18.74 15.07 -14.62
CA GLY A 258 17.99 13.81 -14.73
C GLY A 258 17.49 13.23 -13.40
N THR A 259 16.76 14.04 -12.64
CA THR A 259 16.49 13.77 -11.22
C THR A 259 15.17 13.04 -11.04
N ILE A 260 14.94 12.37 -9.91
CA ILE A 260 13.72 11.56 -9.73
C ILE A 260 12.45 12.42 -9.79
N PHE A 261 12.47 13.66 -9.30
CA PHE A 261 11.31 14.55 -9.41
C PHE A 261 11.02 14.89 -10.87
N GLU A 262 12.03 15.27 -11.65
CA GLU A 262 11.87 15.50 -13.09
C GLU A 262 11.46 14.23 -13.84
N GLN A 263 12.00 13.06 -13.48
CA GLN A 263 11.61 11.78 -14.07
C GLN A 263 10.16 11.41 -13.71
N LEU A 264 9.71 11.77 -12.50
CA LEU A 264 8.34 11.58 -12.05
C LEU A 264 7.37 12.58 -12.70
N SER A 265 7.78 13.83 -12.93
CA SER A 265 6.93 14.90 -13.48
C SER A 265 6.94 14.95 -15.01
N ASN A 266 8.01 14.50 -15.67
CA ASN A 266 8.18 14.55 -17.14
C ASN A 266 7.58 13.36 -17.87
N THR A 267 6.63 12.63 -17.28
CA THR A 267 5.80 11.69 -18.04
C THR A 267 4.88 12.48 -18.97
N LYS A 268 5.40 12.93 -20.12
CA LYS A 268 4.60 13.59 -21.16
C LYS A 268 3.40 12.70 -21.51
N PRO A 269 2.19 13.26 -21.67
CA PRO A 269 1.10 12.53 -22.32
C PRO A 269 1.56 12.11 -23.72
N PRO A 270 1.13 10.95 -24.24
CA PRO A 270 1.33 10.64 -25.65
C PRO A 270 0.69 11.78 -26.45
N ILE A 271 1.47 12.41 -27.31
CA ILE A 271 0.97 13.37 -28.28
C ILE A 271 -0.03 12.59 -29.13
N SER A 272 -1.32 12.79 -28.86
CA SER A 272 -2.37 12.42 -29.79
C SER A 272 -2.19 13.35 -30.98
N ASN A 273 -1.45 12.89 -31.98
CA ASN A 273 -1.53 13.49 -33.30
C ASN A 273 -2.99 13.40 -33.72
N GLN A 274 -3.58 14.57 -33.90
CA GLN A 274 -4.89 14.70 -34.51
C GLN A 274 -4.80 14.09 -35.91
N LEU A 275 -5.78 13.25 -36.21
CA LEU A 275 -6.14 12.92 -37.58
C LEU A 275 -6.65 14.22 -38.19
N GLU A 276 -5.87 14.78 -39.11
CA GLU A 276 -6.39 15.50 -40.28
C GLU A 276 -7.06 14.48 -41.23
#